data_AF-C5EX41-F1
#
_entry.id   AF-C5EX41-F1
#
_cell.length_a   1.000
_cell.length_b   1.000
_cell.length_c   1.000
_cell.angle_alpha   90.00
_cell.angle_beta   90.00
_cell.angle_gamma   90.00
#
_symmetry.space_group_name_H-M   'P 1'
#
loop_
_entity.id
_entity.type
_entity.pdbx_description
1 polymer ?
#
loop_
_entity_poly.entity_id
_entity_poly.type
_entity_poly.pdbx_seq_one_letter_code
_entity_poly.pdbx_strand_id
1 'polypeptide(L)'
;MNKPTNKPLTYNRFRAYLRIKLKNKSFSKTRVFLIIAFYILCSLTLFLLPHNVLTQYPYLKYFTDFMDFIPAIKQMEIKTYAPEMCKLYASYMFVVGVVCLGYLSREIIILLLVGILRPNEKHKEFKKKAKQKFLTKPKSYLFCLLVFNLGCFWYIYNFFSGDFVGYLRMRNRDEYFIYNSFEMWYYAMKEIGFMFVVGTFSITVGNIIYFDIFKHNWSKIQWRTKKKT
;
A
#
# COMPACT_ATOMS: atom_id res chain seq x y z
N MET A 1 -26.56 27.71 32.56
CA MET A 1 -25.92 26.53 31.93
C MET A 1 -25.58 26.90 30.49
N ASN A 2 -24.32 27.28 30.20
CA ASN A 2 -23.94 27.76 28.86
C ASN A 2 -23.82 26.58 27.88
N LYS A 3 -24.72 26.53 26.89
CA LYS A 3 -24.60 25.61 25.74
C LYS A 3 -23.25 25.86 25.06
N PRO A 4 -22.42 24.83 24.82
CA PRO A 4 -21.18 25.02 24.08
C PRO A 4 -21.53 25.49 22.66
N THR A 5 -21.30 26.78 22.40
CA THR A 5 -21.39 27.34 21.06
C THR A 5 -20.33 26.68 20.19
N ASN A 6 -20.75 25.83 19.25
CA ASN A 6 -19.90 25.21 18.24
C ASN A 6 -19.36 26.30 17.32
N LYS A 7 -18.28 26.96 17.74
CA LYS A 7 -17.50 27.85 16.88
C LYS A 7 -16.92 27.01 15.73
N PRO A 8 -16.99 27.47 14.47
CA PRO A 8 -16.55 26.69 13.32
C PRO A 8 -15.09 26.26 13.47
N LEU A 9 -14.80 25.03 13.04
CA LEU A 9 -13.48 24.41 13.15
C LEU A 9 -12.48 25.14 12.25
N THR A 10 -11.81 26.14 12.78
CA THR A 10 -10.76 26.88 12.07
C THR A 10 -9.53 25.97 11.90
N TYR A 11 -8.81 26.12 10.77
CA TYR A 11 -7.60 25.34 10.47
C TYR A 11 -6.59 25.27 11.63
N ASN A 12 -6.39 26.39 12.34
CA ASN A 12 -5.49 26.46 13.49
C ASN A 12 -5.96 25.61 14.69
N ARG A 13 -7.29 25.53 14.93
CA ARG A 13 -7.87 24.68 15.98
C ARG A 13 -7.77 23.21 15.62
N PHE A 14 -8.05 22.86 14.36
CA PHE A 14 -7.88 21.48 13.88
C PHE A 14 -6.41 21.02 13.97
N ARG A 15 -5.46 21.88 13.59
CA ARG A 15 -4.03 21.60 13.73
C ARG A 15 -3.60 21.41 15.18
N ALA A 16 -4.12 22.22 16.11
CA ALA A 16 -3.85 22.07 17.54
C ALA A 16 -4.44 20.76 18.10
N TYR A 17 -5.68 20.43 17.73
CA TYR A 17 -6.33 19.17 18.07
C TYR A 17 -5.51 17.96 17.60
N LEU A 18 -5.08 17.94 16.33
CA LEU A 18 -4.25 16.87 15.79
C LEU A 18 -2.91 16.73 16.52
N ARG A 19 -2.25 17.83 16.89
CA ARG A 19 -1.01 17.79 17.69
C ARG A 19 -1.21 17.13 19.05
N ILE A 20 -2.31 17.42 19.72
CA ILE A 20 -2.64 16.83 21.03
C ILE A 20 -2.94 15.33 20.84
N LYS A 21 -3.78 14.98 19.86
CA LYS A 21 -4.16 13.58 19.60
C LYS A 21 -2.99 12.70 19.13
N LEU A 22 -2.05 13.28 18.39
CA LEU A 22 -0.83 12.62 17.91
C LEU A 22 0.35 12.79 18.87
N LYS A 23 0.17 13.43 20.04
CA LYS A 23 1.27 13.75 20.97
C LYS A 23 2.04 12.50 21.41
N ASN A 24 1.30 11.42 21.63
CA ASN A 24 1.79 10.15 22.14
C ASN A 24 1.79 9.04 21.07
N LYS A 25 1.38 9.36 19.83
CA LYS A 25 1.45 8.42 18.70
C LYS A 25 2.72 8.68 17.92
N SER A 26 3.61 7.70 17.90
CA SER A 26 4.78 7.68 17.04
C SER A 26 4.64 6.56 16.01
N PHE A 27 5.44 6.64 14.95
CA PHE A 27 5.69 5.50 14.09
C PHE A 27 6.50 4.46 14.87
N SER A 28 6.13 3.18 14.80
CA SER A 28 6.82 2.10 15.50
C SER A 28 7.31 1.08 14.49
N LYS A 29 8.64 0.90 14.44
CA LYS A 29 9.27 -0.17 13.65
C LYS A 29 8.80 -1.55 14.10
N THR A 30 8.58 -1.73 15.41
CA THR A 30 8.08 -2.97 16.00
C THR A 30 6.70 -3.34 15.48
N ARG A 31 5.78 -2.37 15.36
CA ARG A 31 4.45 -2.62 14.79
C ARG A 31 4.49 -3.00 13.31
N VAL A 32 5.35 -2.35 12.53
CA VAL A 32 5.57 -2.73 11.12
C VAL A 32 6.13 -4.15 11.02
N PHE A 33 7.11 -4.49 11.85
CA PHE A 33 7.65 -5.84 11.93
C PHE A 33 6.56 -6.87 12.30
N LEU A 34 5.72 -6.57 13.29
CA LEU A 34 4.60 -7.44 13.67
C LEU A 34 3.60 -7.65 12.53
N ILE A 35 3.32 -6.63 11.71
CA ILE A 35 2.42 -6.78 10.55
C ILE A 35 3.04 -7.71 9.51
N ILE A 36 4.35 -7.59 9.24
CA ILE A 36 5.06 -8.47 8.31
C ILE A 36 5.11 -9.90 8.85
N ALA A 37 5.44 -10.06 10.14
CA ALA A 37 5.44 -11.36 10.80
C ALA A 37 4.06 -12.01 10.79
N PHE A 38 3.00 -11.23 11.05
CA PHE A 38 1.61 -11.69 10.96
C PHE A 38 1.25 -12.16 9.55
N TYR A 39 1.64 -11.41 8.50
CA TYR A 39 1.42 -11.83 7.11
C TYR A 39 2.11 -13.16 6.80
N ILE A 40 3.36 -13.34 7.25
CA ILE A 40 4.11 -14.59 7.08
C ILE A 40 3.42 -15.73 7.84
N LEU A 41 3.02 -15.52 9.09
CA LEU A 41 2.30 -16.52 9.89
C LEU A 41 0.99 -16.94 9.22
N CYS A 42 0.18 -15.99 8.78
CA CYS A 42 -1.03 -16.28 8.01
C CYS A 42 -0.71 -17.06 6.73
N SER A 43 0.35 -16.72 6.01
CA SER A 43 0.75 -17.48 4.82
C SER A 43 1.10 -18.94 5.16
N LEU A 44 1.73 -19.19 6.31
CA LEU A 44 2.09 -20.54 6.75
C LEU A 44 0.87 -21.38 7.14
N THR A 45 -0.22 -20.76 7.60
CA THR A 45 -1.46 -21.49 7.90
C THR A 45 -2.04 -22.21 6.68
N LEU A 46 -1.69 -21.79 5.46
CA LEU A 46 -2.10 -22.47 4.23
C LEU A 46 -1.53 -23.89 4.13
N PHE A 47 -0.37 -24.19 4.73
CA PHE A 47 0.15 -25.56 4.74
C PHE A 47 -0.66 -26.51 5.64
N LEU A 48 -1.41 -25.96 6.59
CA LEU A 48 -2.25 -26.73 7.51
C LEU A 48 -3.63 -27.06 6.91
N LEU A 49 -3.99 -26.46 5.77
CA LEU A 49 -5.28 -26.71 5.13
C LEU A 49 -5.26 -28.06 4.40
N PRO A 50 -6.24 -28.96 4.67
CA PRO A 50 -6.36 -30.19 3.91
C PRO A 50 -6.79 -29.92 2.46
N HIS A 51 -6.49 -30.83 1.54
CA HIS A 51 -6.77 -30.64 0.12
C HIS A 51 -8.26 -30.65 -0.24
N ASN A 52 -9.12 -31.10 0.66
CA ASN A 52 -10.57 -31.23 0.47
C ASN A 52 -11.39 -30.15 1.21
N VAL A 53 -10.78 -29.03 1.60
CA VAL A 53 -11.46 -27.95 2.34
C VAL A 53 -12.68 -27.41 1.59
N LEU A 54 -12.59 -27.22 0.28
CA LEU A 54 -13.72 -26.66 -0.50
C LEU A 54 -14.89 -27.63 -0.61
N THR A 55 -14.63 -28.94 -0.59
CA THR A 55 -15.69 -29.96 -0.55
C THR A 55 -16.32 -30.08 0.84
N GLN A 56 -15.56 -29.84 1.91
CA GLN A 56 -16.07 -29.88 3.28
C GLN A 56 -16.83 -28.60 3.65
N TYR A 57 -16.45 -27.46 3.07
CA TYR A 57 -17.00 -26.16 3.39
C TYR A 57 -17.48 -25.43 2.13
N PRO A 58 -18.73 -25.66 1.69
CA PRO A 58 -19.26 -25.06 0.46
C PRO A 58 -19.34 -23.52 0.52
N TYR A 59 -19.44 -22.93 1.71
CA TYR A 59 -19.40 -21.47 1.88
C TYR A 59 -18.09 -20.84 1.42
N LEU A 60 -16.96 -21.55 1.59
CA LEU A 60 -15.67 -21.08 1.08
C LEU A 60 -15.63 -21.07 -0.45
N LYS A 61 -16.38 -21.96 -1.10
CA LYS A 61 -16.49 -21.99 -2.57
C LYS A 61 -17.17 -20.73 -3.11
N TYR A 62 -18.28 -20.30 -2.50
CA TYR A 62 -18.92 -19.04 -2.87
C TYR A 62 -17.98 -17.84 -2.68
N PHE A 63 -17.18 -17.84 -1.61
CA PHE A 63 -16.19 -16.79 -1.39
C PHE A 63 -15.09 -16.79 -2.46
N THR A 64 -14.54 -17.97 -2.80
CA THR A 64 -13.52 -18.06 -3.84
C THR A 64 -14.06 -17.67 -5.21
N ASP A 65 -15.28 -18.08 -5.54
CA ASP A 65 -15.93 -17.73 -6.82
C ASP A 65 -16.24 -16.24 -6.91
N PHE A 66 -16.60 -15.60 -5.79
CA PHE A 66 -16.69 -14.14 -5.75
C PHE A 66 -15.36 -13.49 -6.15
N MET A 67 -14.22 -14.01 -5.69
CA MET A 67 -12.89 -13.44 -5.97
C MET A 67 -12.44 -13.54 -7.44
N ASP A 68 -13.20 -14.20 -8.31
CA ASP A 68 -12.93 -14.26 -9.76
C ASP A 68 -13.02 -12.91 -10.47
N PHE A 69 -13.57 -11.89 -9.81
CA PHE A 69 -13.50 -10.52 -10.33
C PHE A 69 -12.06 -10.00 -10.44
N ILE A 70 -11.08 -10.67 -9.82
CA ILE A 70 -9.65 -10.34 -9.91
C ILE A 70 -9.00 -11.25 -10.96
N PRO A 71 -8.69 -10.74 -12.16
CA PRO A 71 -8.09 -11.54 -13.23
C PRO A 71 -6.79 -12.27 -12.84
N ALA A 72 -5.97 -11.70 -11.95
CA ALA A 72 -4.78 -12.39 -11.44
C ALA A 72 -5.11 -13.72 -10.76
N ILE A 73 -6.13 -13.76 -9.91
CA ILE A 73 -6.54 -14.98 -9.18
C ILE A 73 -7.05 -16.02 -10.18
N LYS A 74 -7.86 -15.58 -11.14
CA LYS A 74 -8.38 -16.44 -12.21
C LYS A 74 -7.27 -17.01 -13.11
N GLN A 75 -6.25 -16.22 -13.42
CA GLN A 75 -5.07 -16.71 -14.16
C GLN A 75 -4.27 -17.74 -13.37
N MET A 76 -4.14 -17.56 -12.04
CA MET A 76 -3.49 -18.55 -11.17
C MET A 76 -4.27 -19.87 -11.12
N GLU A 77 -5.60 -19.81 -11.09
CA GLU A 77 -6.50 -20.97 -11.13
C GLU A 77 -6.35 -21.78 -12.43
N ILE A 78 -6.38 -21.12 -13.60
CA ILE A 78 -6.34 -21.79 -14.91
C ILE A 78 -5.01 -22.51 -15.16
N LYS A 79 -3.93 -22.08 -14.50
CA LYS A 79 -2.55 -22.51 -14.80
C LYS A 79 -1.88 -23.22 -13.63
N THR A 80 -2.66 -24.00 -12.88
CA THR A 80 -2.16 -24.86 -11.80
C THR A 80 -2.71 -26.29 -11.92
N TYR A 81 -2.01 -27.26 -11.34
CA TYR A 81 -2.47 -28.64 -11.23
C TYR A 81 -3.67 -28.82 -10.27
N ALA A 82 -3.89 -27.86 -9.36
CA ALA A 82 -4.95 -27.92 -8.34
C ALA A 82 -5.71 -26.58 -8.27
N PRO A 83 -6.65 -26.34 -9.21
CA PRO A 83 -7.30 -25.04 -9.44
C PRO A 83 -8.06 -24.54 -8.20
N GLU A 84 -8.91 -25.39 -7.63
CA GLU A 84 -9.73 -25.06 -6.47
C GLU A 84 -8.88 -24.62 -5.25
N MET A 85 -7.79 -25.35 -4.97
CA MET A 85 -6.87 -25.02 -3.87
C MET A 85 -6.10 -23.72 -4.13
N CYS A 86 -5.64 -23.50 -5.37
CA CYS A 86 -4.91 -22.28 -5.71
C CYS A 86 -5.78 -21.05 -5.59
N LYS A 87 -7.03 -21.15 -6.05
CA LYS A 87 -8.04 -20.11 -5.93
C LYS A 87 -8.28 -19.74 -4.48
N LEU A 88 -8.40 -20.73 -3.59
CA LEU A 88 -8.52 -20.52 -2.15
C LEU A 88 -7.31 -19.81 -1.56
N TYR A 89 -6.10 -20.24 -1.91
CA TYR A 89 -4.85 -19.70 -1.37
C TYR A 89 -4.66 -18.25 -1.79
N ALA A 90 -4.87 -17.95 -3.07
CA ALA A 90 -4.78 -16.60 -3.61
C ALA A 90 -5.86 -15.69 -3.00
N SER A 91 -7.11 -16.16 -2.92
CA SER A 91 -8.21 -15.40 -2.31
C SER A 91 -7.96 -15.08 -0.83
N TYR A 92 -7.50 -16.07 -0.06
CA TYR A 92 -7.14 -15.90 1.34
C TYR A 92 -6.00 -14.90 1.52
N MET A 93 -4.89 -15.07 0.79
CA MET A 93 -3.74 -14.17 0.87
C MET A 93 -4.08 -12.76 0.41
N PHE A 94 -5.03 -12.59 -0.51
CA PHE A 94 -5.52 -11.27 -0.91
C PHE A 94 -6.20 -10.57 0.26
N VAL A 95 -7.13 -11.23 0.96
CA VAL A 95 -7.81 -10.64 2.12
C VAL A 95 -6.82 -10.31 3.24
N VAL A 96 -5.93 -11.24 3.57
CA VAL A 96 -4.87 -11.01 4.57
C VAL A 96 -4.00 -9.82 4.15
N GLY A 97 -3.65 -9.73 2.87
CA GLY A 97 -2.88 -8.62 2.30
C GLY A 97 -3.59 -7.28 2.40
N VAL A 98 -4.90 -7.20 2.13
CA VAL A 98 -5.72 -5.98 2.31
C VAL A 98 -5.70 -5.52 3.76
N VAL A 99 -5.87 -6.45 4.70
CA VAL A 99 -5.84 -6.15 6.15
C VAL A 99 -4.46 -5.60 6.55
N CYS A 100 -3.38 -6.27 6.13
CA CYS A 100 -2.01 -5.84 6.38
C CYS A 100 -1.72 -4.45 5.77
N LEU A 101 -2.20 -4.19 4.55
CA LEU A 101 -2.07 -2.88 3.90
C LEU A 101 -2.82 -1.78 4.69
N GLY A 102 -4.00 -2.08 5.24
CA GLY A 102 -4.72 -1.15 6.12
C GLY A 102 -3.92 -0.75 7.36
N TYR A 103 -3.26 -1.72 8.01
CA TYR A 103 -2.41 -1.43 9.16
C TYR A 103 -1.12 -0.69 8.77
N LEU A 104 -0.48 -1.05 7.66
CA LEU A 104 0.73 -0.38 7.17
C LEU A 104 0.43 1.07 6.77
N SER A 105 -0.63 1.29 6.00
CA SER A 105 -1.05 2.64 5.57
C SER A 105 -1.35 3.54 6.77
N ARG A 106 -1.97 3.01 7.84
CA ARG A 106 -2.16 3.75 9.10
C ARG A 106 -0.84 4.18 9.73
N GLU A 107 0.16 3.31 9.82
CA GLU A 107 1.48 3.67 10.40
C GLU A 107 2.20 4.73 9.56
N ILE A 108 2.11 4.61 8.24
CA ILE A 108 2.62 5.60 7.29
C ILE A 108 1.94 6.96 7.49
N ILE A 109 0.60 6.99 7.60
CA ILE A 109 -0.15 8.22 7.82
C ILE A 109 0.29 8.88 9.13
N ILE A 110 0.49 8.11 10.20
CA ILE A 110 1.00 8.63 11.47
C ILE A 110 2.40 9.23 11.29
N LEU A 111 3.30 8.54 10.58
CA LEU A 111 4.64 9.04 10.27
C LEU A 111 4.60 10.37 9.52
N LEU A 112 3.76 10.48 8.49
CA LEU A 112 3.58 11.70 7.70
C LEU A 112 2.99 12.84 8.55
N LEU A 113 1.92 12.58 9.30
CA LEU A 113 1.26 13.59 10.13
C LEU A 113 2.18 14.10 11.25
N VAL A 114 2.91 13.21 11.93
CA VAL A 114 3.89 13.59 12.95
C VAL A 114 5.02 14.42 12.33
N GLY A 115 5.55 14.02 11.17
CA GLY A 115 6.59 14.76 10.45
C GLY A 115 6.16 16.15 9.96
N ILE A 116 4.86 16.35 9.70
CA ILE A 116 4.29 17.67 9.33
C ILE A 116 4.03 18.53 10.58
N LEU A 117 3.49 17.94 11.65
CA LEU A 117 3.02 18.67 12.83
C LEU A 117 4.13 19.00 13.84
N ARG A 118 5.15 18.15 13.93
CA ARG A 118 6.32 18.28 14.81
C ARG A 118 7.62 18.33 13.97
N PRO A 119 8.01 19.50 13.46
CA PRO A 119 9.33 19.66 12.87
C PRO A 119 10.39 19.61 13.98
N ASN A 120 10.88 18.41 14.30
CA ASN A 120 12.01 18.20 15.21
C ASN A 120 13.25 18.90 14.65
N GLU A 121 14.15 19.45 15.48
CA GLU A 121 15.27 20.28 14.99
C GLU A 121 16.25 19.50 14.09
N LYS A 122 16.57 18.26 14.46
CA LYS A 122 17.31 17.32 13.58
C LYS A 122 16.56 17.03 12.27
N HIS A 123 15.22 16.97 12.30
CA HIS A 123 14.40 16.84 11.10
C HIS A 123 14.34 18.15 10.30
N LYS A 124 14.41 19.34 10.92
CA LYS A 124 14.48 20.62 10.21
C LYS A 124 15.77 20.71 9.41
N GLU A 125 16.89 20.27 9.96
CA GLU A 125 18.17 20.23 9.24
C GLU A 125 18.18 19.21 8.11
N PHE A 126 17.71 17.98 8.36
CA PHE A 126 17.57 16.96 7.31
C PHE A 126 16.61 17.43 6.20
N LYS A 127 15.49 18.05 6.58
CA LYS A 127 14.51 18.60 5.64
C LYS A 127 15.05 19.84 4.93
N LYS A 128 15.90 20.66 5.55
CA LYS A 128 16.66 21.73 4.88
C LYS A 128 17.62 21.15 3.85
N LYS A 129 18.48 20.18 4.22
CA LYS A 129 19.42 19.51 3.30
C LYS A 129 18.71 18.81 2.15
N ALA A 130 17.63 18.08 2.43
CA ALA A 130 16.79 17.45 1.42
C ALA A 130 16.13 18.50 0.52
N LYS A 131 15.51 19.54 1.10
CA LYS A 131 14.90 20.64 0.35
C LYS A 131 15.92 21.39 -0.52
N GLN A 132 17.16 21.53 -0.05
CA GLN A 132 18.25 22.16 -0.78
C GLN A 132 18.73 21.29 -1.95
N LYS A 133 18.82 19.96 -1.77
CA LYS A 133 19.03 18.99 -2.87
C LYS A 133 17.86 18.95 -3.88
N PHE A 134 16.63 19.17 -3.43
CA PHE A 134 15.46 19.28 -4.31
C PHE A 134 15.45 20.61 -5.10
N LEU A 135 15.86 21.70 -4.45
CA LEU A 135 15.87 23.04 -5.04
C LEU A 135 16.93 23.19 -6.13
N THR A 136 18.02 22.41 -6.10
CA THR A 136 19.05 22.48 -7.14
C THR A 136 18.56 21.93 -8.49
N LYS A 137 17.67 20.92 -8.52
CA LYS A 137 17.08 20.37 -9.76
C LYS A 137 15.62 19.91 -9.57
N PRO A 138 14.66 20.83 -9.36
CA PRO A 138 13.28 20.47 -9.03
C PRO A 138 12.58 19.71 -10.16
N LYS A 139 12.88 20.03 -11.43
CA LYS A 139 12.28 19.36 -12.59
C LYS A 139 12.72 17.90 -12.73
N SER A 140 14.02 17.63 -12.57
CA SER A 140 14.56 16.26 -12.68
C SER A 140 14.05 15.36 -11.56
N TYR A 141 14.00 15.87 -10.33
CA TYR A 141 13.48 15.08 -9.20
C TYR A 141 11.99 14.80 -9.34
N LEU A 142 11.20 15.80 -9.74
CA LEU A 142 9.76 15.64 -10.01
C LEU A 142 9.52 14.65 -11.15
N PHE A 143 10.35 14.68 -12.20
CA PHE A 143 10.30 13.71 -13.30
C PHE A 143 10.62 12.29 -12.82
N CYS A 144 11.72 12.07 -12.10
CA CYS A 144 12.08 10.74 -11.58
C CYS A 144 10.98 10.14 -10.69
N LEU A 145 10.37 10.97 -9.84
CA LEU A 145 9.26 10.57 -8.99
C LEU A 145 7.99 10.21 -9.79
N LEU A 146 7.68 10.97 -10.84
CA LEU A 146 6.51 10.73 -11.68
C LEU A 146 6.69 9.42 -12.45
N VAL A 147 7.88 9.22 -13.04
CA VAL A 147 8.27 7.95 -13.68
C VAL A 147 8.16 6.78 -12.70
N PHE A 148 8.65 6.95 -11.47
CA PHE A 148 8.55 5.92 -10.43
C PHE A 148 7.09 5.58 -10.09
N ASN A 149 6.23 6.58 -9.88
CA ASN A 149 4.80 6.33 -9.61
C ASN A 149 4.09 5.66 -10.79
N LEU A 150 4.38 6.09 -12.03
CA LEU A 150 3.86 5.44 -13.23
C LEU A 150 4.28 3.97 -13.28
N GLY A 151 5.54 3.67 -12.96
CA GLY A 151 6.02 2.28 -12.84
C GLY A 151 5.27 1.47 -11.79
N CYS A 152 4.97 2.06 -10.63
CA CYS A 152 4.15 1.40 -9.61
C CYS A 152 2.71 1.18 -10.06
N PHE A 153 2.07 2.17 -10.69
CA PHE A 153 0.70 2.03 -11.22
C PHE A 153 0.63 0.99 -12.33
N TRP A 154 1.60 1.00 -13.25
CA TRP A 154 1.73 0.00 -14.30
C TRP A 154 1.89 -1.41 -13.70
N TYR A 155 2.69 -1.54 -12.63
CA TYR A 155 2.84 -2.81 -11.93
C TYR A 155 1.52 -3.31 -11.32
N ILE A 156 0.82 -2.44 -10.58
CA ILE A 156 -0.48 -2.76 -9.97
C ILE A 156 -1.51 -3.12 -11.06
N TYR A 157 -1.54 -2.36 -12.15
CA TYR A 157 -2.41 -2.62 -13.30
C TYR A 157 -2.15 -4.01 -13.89
N ASN A 158 -0.89 -4.34 -14.19
CA ASN A 158 -0.53 -5.64 -14.74
C ASN A 158 -0.80 -6.82 -13.78
N PHE A 159 -0.75 -6.58 -12.46
CA PHE A 159 -1.20 -7.56 -11.49
C PHE A 159 -2.71 -7.77 -11.60
N PHE A 160 -3.51 -6.70 -11.57
CA PHE A 160 -4.97 -6.81 -11.68
C PHE A 160 -5.42 -7.33 -13.05
N SER A 161 -4.70 -7.06 -14.14
CA SER A 161 -4.99 -7.65 -15.45
C SER A 161 -4.61 -9.14 -15.53
N GLY A 162 -3.83 -9.64 -14.57
CA GLY A 162 -3.31 -11.00 -14.54
C GLY A 162 -2.11 -11.23 -15.47
N ASP A 163 -1.58 -10.19 -16.11
CA ASP A 163 -0.49 -10.32 -17.09
C ASP A 163 0.87 -10.67 -16.47
N PHE A 164 1.08 -10.32 -15.19
CA PHE A 164 2.30 -10.70 -14.46
C PHE A 164 2.32 -12.17 -14.02
N VAL A 165 1.14 -12.77 -13.86
CA VAL A 165 1.01 -14.14 -13.38
C VAL A 165 1.53 -15.09 -14.46
N GLY A 166 2.62 -15.81 -14.16
CA GLY A 166 3.26 -16.76 -15.09
C GLY A 166 4.22 -16.15 -16.12
N TYR A 167 4.50 -14.82 -16.09
CA TYR A 167 5.36 -14.17 -17.10
C TYR A 167 6.81 -14.69 -17.10
N LEU A 168 7.35 -15.06 -15.93
CA LEU A 168 8.72 -15.58 -15.80
C LEU A 168 8.88 -17.03 -16.31
N ARG A 169 7.78 -17.79 -16.37
CA ARG A 169 7.76 -19.21 -16.75
C ARG A 169 6.89 -19.34 -18.00
N MET A 170 7.49 -18.95 -19.14
CA MET A 170 6.94 -19.06 -20.51
C MET A 170 5.42 -19.29 -20.59
N ARG A 171 4.63 -18.21 -20.40
CA ARG A 171 3.15 -18.15 -20.47
C ARG A 171 2.49 -18.98 -21.59
N ASN A 172 3.23 -19.22 -22.68
CA ASN A 172 2.76 -19.91 -23.88
C ASN A 172 3.32 -21.32 -24.11
N ARG A 173 4.23 -21.85 -23.28
CA ARG A 173 4.85 -23.17 -23.52
C ARG A 173 4.36 -24.29 -22.61
N ASP A 174 4.02 -23.97 -21.36
CA ASP A 174 3.65 -24.98 -20.38
C ASP A 174 2.13 -24.99 -20.10
N GLU A 175 1.56 -26.19 -19.93
CA GLU A 175 0.15 -26.39 -19.55
C GLU A 175 -0.14 -25.76 -18.17
N TYR A 176 0.80 -25.88 -17.23
CA TYR A 176 0.74 -25.32 -15.87
C TYR A 176 2.03 -24.57 -15.55
N PHE A 177 1.98 -23.44 -14.83
CA PHE A 177 3.21 -22.79 -14.31
C PHE A 177 3.47 -23.11 -12.82
N ILE A 178 2.45 -23.62 -12.13
CA ILE A 178 2.47 -24.08 -10.73
C ILE A 178 2.34 -25.60 -10.73
N TYR A 179 3.41 -26.29 -10.32
CA TYR A 179 3.47 -27.76 -10.35
C TYR A 179 3.35 -28.42 -8.97
N ASN A 180 3.67 -27.69 -7.89
CA ASN A 180 3.67 -28.21 -6.52
C ASN A 180 2.96 -27.27 -5.55
N SER A 181 2.47 -27.80 -4.42
CA SER A 181 1.79 -27.02 -3.37
C SER A 181 2.68 -25.88 -2.82
N PHE A 182 3.99 -26.10 -2.75
CA PHE A 182 4.95 -25.07 -2.33
C PHE A 182 5.05 -23.93 -3.35
N GLU A 183 5.09 -24.23 -4.65
CA GLU A 183 5.10 -23.20 -5.69
C GLU A 183 3.81 -22.38 -5.64
N MET A 184 2.67 -23.03 -5.41
CA MET A 184 1.37 -22.37 -5.27
C MET A 184 1.37 -21.38 -4.10
N TRP A 185 1.84 -21.81 -2.94
CA TRP A 185 2.03 -20.95 -1.77
C TRP A 185 2.97 -19.78 -2.07
N TYR A 186 4.11 -20.05 -2.71
CA TYR A 186 5.08 -19.03 -3.07
C TYR A 186 4.50 -17.99 -4.02
N TYR A 187 3.81 -18.39 -5.09
CA TYR A 187 3.19 -17.46 -6.03
C TYR A 187 2.06 -16.65 -5.38
N ALA A 188 1.21 -17.29 -4.56
CA ALA A 188 0.16 -16.58 -3.83
C ALA A 188 0.76 -15.55 -2.86
N MET A 189 1.82 -15.90 -2.13
CA MET A 189 2.47 -14.96 -1.20
C MET A 189 3.21 -13.84 -1.95
N LYS A 190 3.97 -14.20 -2.99
CA LYS A 190 4.85 -13.29 -3.75
C LYS A 190 4.05 -12.28 -4.55
N GLU A 191 3.15 -12.74 -5.43
CA GLU A 191 2.46 -11.84 -6.36
C GLU A 191 1.53 -10.88 -5.60
N ILE A 192 0.76 -11.41 -4.63
CA ILE A 192 -0.15 -10.63 -3.81
C ILE A 192 0.63 -9.74 -2.83
N GLY A 193 1.62 -10.29 -2.13
CA GLY A 193 2.40 -9.56 -1.14
C GLY A 193 3.20 -8.42 -1.78
N PHE A 194 3.81 -8.66 -2.94
CA PHE A 194 4.56 -7.64 -3.66
C PHE A 194 3.63 -6.54 -4.21
N MET A 195 2.44 -6.89 -4.71
CA MET A 195 1.41 -5.89 -5.09
C MET A 195 1.09 -4.95 -3.92
N PHE A 196 0.89 -5.46 -2.71
CA PHE A 196 0.61 -4.62 -1.55
C PHE A 196 1.81 -3.79 -1.08
N VAL A 197 3.03 -4.32 -1.19
CA VAL A 197 4.26 -3.54 -0.90
C VAL A 197 4.43 -2.40 -1.91
N VAL A 198 4.28 -2.67 -3.20
CA VAL A 198 4.35 -1.64 -4.25
C VAL A 198 3.19 -0.63 -4.11
N GLY A 199 1.99 -1.12 -3.82
CA GLY A 199 0.81 -0.30 -3.55
C GLY A 199 1.04 0.67 -2.39
N THR A 200 1.49 0.18 -1.24
CA THR A 200 1.82 1.04 -0.09
C THR A 200 2.90 2.07 -0.43
N PHE A 201 3.98 1.66 -1.12
CA PHE A 201 5.03 2.59 -1.54
C PHE A 201 4.51 3.68 -2.48
N SER A 202 3.73 3.32 -3.51
CA SER A 202 3.15 4.28 -4.46
C SER A 202 2.27 5.31 -3.76
N ILE A 203 1.42 4.87 -2.82
CA ILE A 203 0.55 5.75 -2.03
C ILE A 203 1.41 6.67 -1.16
N THR A 204 2.47 6.16 -0.52
CA THR A 204 3.33 6.99 0.34
C THR A 204 4.05 8.07 -0.45
N VAL A 205 4.68 7.71 -1.56
CA VAL A 205 5.51 8.58 -2.40
C VAL A 205 4.61 9.58 -3.12
N GLY A 206 3.51 9.12 -3.74
CA GLY A 206 2.51 9.97 -4.38
C GLY A 206 1.97 11.06 -3.45
N ASN A 207 1.65 10.72 -2.20
CA ASN A 207 1.18 11.69 -1.21
C ASN A 207 2.26 12.74 -0.87
N ILE A 208 3.52 12.32 -0.65
CA ILE A 208 4.61 13.27 -0.35
C ILE A 208 4.79 14.27 -1.50
N ILE A 209 4.75 13.79 -2.75
CA ILE A 209 4.88 14.60 -3.95
C ILE A 209 3.74 15.61 -4.05
N TYR A 210 2.50 15.13 -3.91
CA TYR A 210 1.32 15.97 -3.97
C TYR A 210 1.40 17.10 -2.93
N PHE A 211 1.76 16.77 -1.68
CA PHE A 211 1.88 17.76 -0.61
C PHE A 211 3.02 18.75 -0.83
N ASP A 212 4.20 18.31 -1.29
CA ASP A 212 5.33 19.21 -1.50
C ASP A 212 5.13 20.13 -2.72
N ILE A 213 4.54 19.63 -3.82
CA ILE A 213 4.15 20.45 -4.98
C ILE A 213 3.07 21.45 -4.60
N PHE A 214 2.00 20.98 -3.93
CA PHE A 214 0.90 21.85 -3.50
C PHE A 214 1.42 22.98 -2.62
N LYS A 215 2.28 22.66 -1.64
CA LYS A 215 2.90 23.66 -0.76
C LYS A 215 3.79 24.64 -1.51
N HIS A 216 4.59 24.18 -2.49
CA HIS A 216 5.43 25.06 -3.29
C HIS A 216 4.58 26.03 -4.12
N ASN A 217 3.57 25.54 -4.83
CA ASN A 217 2.69 26.34 -5.68
C ASN A 217 1.85 27.31 -4.86
N TRP A 218 1.31 26.88 -3.72
CA TRP A 218 0.57 27.75 -2.79
C TRP A 218 1.44 28.91 -2.28
N SER A 219 2.70 28.65 -1.95
CA SER A 219 3.62 29.69 -1.48
C SER A 219 3.92 30.74 -2.57
N LYS A 220 4.02 30.34 -3.84
CA LYS A 220 4.16 31.26 -4.98
C LYS A 220 2.90 32.10 -5.22
N ILE A 221 1.72 31.51 -5.08
CA ILE A 221 0.44 32.21 -5.23
C ILE A 221 0.27 33.27 -4.13
N GLN A 222 0.58 32.93 -2.87
CA GLN A 222 0.56 33.89 -1.77
C GLN A 222 1.57 35.04 -1.95
N TRP A 223 2.74 34.76 -2.53
CA TRP A 223 3.74 35.80 -2.80
C TRP A 223 3.32 36.73 -3.94
N ARG A 224 2.67 36.20 -4.99
CA ARG A 224 2.12 37.00 -6.10
C ARG A 224 0.95 37.87 -5.69
N THR A 225 0.11 37.40 -4.77
CA THR A 225 -1.03 38.17 -4.24
C THR A 225 -0.57 39.28 -3.29
N LYS A 226 0.41 39.02 -2.42
CA LYS A 226 1.03 40.07 -1.57
C LYS A 226 1.81 41.15 -2.32
N LYS A 227 2.27 40.88 -3.55
CA LYS A 227 2.96 41.86 -4.39
C LYS A 227 2.03 42.79 -5.17
N LYS A 228 0.73 42.45 -5.24
CA LYS A 228 -0.29 43.22 -5.98
C LYS A 228 -1.15 44.11 -5.07
N THR A 229 -0.91 44.08 -3.76
CA THR A 229 -1.45 44.97 -2.72
C THR A 229 -0.33 45.84 -2.20
#